data_AF-A0A9D7PZX5-F1
#
_entry.id   AF-A0A9D7PZX5-F1
#
_cell.length_a   1.000
_cell.length_b   1.000
_cell.length_c   1.000
_cell.angle_alpha   90.00
_cell.angle_beta   90.00
_cell.angle_gamma   90.00
#
_symmetry.space_group_name_H-M   'P 1'
#
loop_
_entity.id
_entity.type
_entity.pdbx_description
1 polymer ?
#
loop_
_entity_poly.entity_id
_entity_poly.type
_entity_poly.pdbx_seq_one_letter_code
_entity_poly.pdbx_strand_id
1 'polypeptide(L)'
;MIQLFVDPTDAKNIIHYLFDNAVKYTKNGTVDISLFNIDEHSVGISIKDSGVGISKEYLPDLFEPFVQQEMGYSRPFEGMGLGYNC
;
A
#
# COMPACT_ATOMS: atom_id res chain seq x y z
N MET A 1 -17.19 -7.40 20.84
CA MET A 1 -16.47 -6.14 20.58
C MET A 1 -15.01 -6.50 20.48
N ILE A 2 -14.38 -6.35 19.31
CA ILE A 2 -12.97 -6.71 19.15
C ILE A 2 -12.14 -5.56 19.72
N GLN A 3 -11.29 -5.85 20.70
CA GLN A 3 -10.31 -4.90 21.22
C GLN A 3 -8.96 -5.21 20.59
N LEU A 4 -8.43 -4.25 19.83
CA LEU A 4 -7.10 -4.32 19.22
C LEU A 4 -6.16 -3.42 20.00
N PHE A 5 -5.00 -3.96 20.36
CA PHE A 5 -3.90 -3.20 20.93
C PHE A 5 -2.95 -2.81 19.80
N VAL A 6 -3.10 -1.60 19.27
CA VAL A 6 -2.27 -1.06 18.19
C VAL A 6 -1.90 0.38 18.52
N ASP A 7 -0.76 0.86 18.02
CA ASP A 7 -0.52 2.30 17.96
C ASP A 7 -1.45 2.89 16.87
N PRO A 8 -2.38 3.79 17.23
CA PRO A 8 -3.34 4.32 16.29
C PRO A 8 -2.69 5.21 15.21
N THR A 9 -1.55 5.82 15.50
CA THR A 9 -0.82 6.68 14.56
C THR A 9 -0.13 5.82 13.51
N ASP A 10 0.59 4.79 13.94
CA ASP A 10 1.31 3.89 13.02
C ASP A 10 0.34 3.11 12.14
N ALA A 11 -0.73 2.58 12.74
CA ALA A 11 -1.78 1.88 11.99
C ALA A 11 -2.42 2.80 10.93
N LYS A 12 -2.75 4.04 11.30
CA LYS A 12 -3.29 5.02 10.35
C LYS A 12 -2.30 5.31 9.23
N ASN A 13 -1.03 5.51 9.55
CA ASN A 13 0.00 5.84 8.57
C ASN A 13 0.19 4.71 7.55
N ILE A 14 0.33 3.46 8.00
CA ILE A 14 0.49 2.31 7.12
C ILE A 14 -0.71 2.17 6.18
N ILE A 15 -1.93 2.27 6.72
CA ILE A 15 -3.15 2.19 5.91
C ILE A 15 -3.21 3.33 4.89
N HIS A 16 -2.87 4.55 5.32
CA HIS A 16 -2.86 5.73 4.44
C HIS A 16 -1.87 5.57 3.28
N TYR A 17 -0.63 5.12 3.55
CA TYR A 17 0.37 4.95 2.50
C TYR A 17 -0.02 3.87 1.47
N LEU A 18 -0.59 2.75 1.94
CA LEU A 18 -1.05 1.70 1.04
C LEU A 18 -2.26 2.17 0.20
N PHE A 19 -3.20 2.89 0.82
CA PHE A 19 -4.36 3.45 0.13
C PHE A 19 -3.97 4.52 -0.90
N ASP A 20 -3.06 5.42 -0.52
CA ASP A 20 -2.56 6.47 -1.41
C ASP A 20 -1.86 5.87 -2.64
N ASN A 21 -1.09 4.79 -2.47
CA ASN A 21 -0.51 4.05 -3.58
C ASN A 21 -1.61 3.45 -4.48
N ALA A 22 -2.59 2.77 -3.91
CA ALA A 22 -3.69 2.18 -4.67
C ALA A 22 -4.44 3.24 -5.53
N VAL A 23 -4.74 4.41 -4.96
CA VAL A 23 -5.39 5.53 -5.67
C VAL A 23 -4.46 6.12 -6.73
N LYS A 24 -3.19 6.38 -6.39
CA LYS A 24 -2.20 6.97 -7.28
C LYS A 24 -1.98 6.14 -8.55
N TYR A 25 -1.93 4.81 -8.42
CA TYR A 25 -1.64 3.91 -9.53
C TYR A 25 -2.90 3.42 -10.27
N THR A 26 -4.09 3.78 -9.80
CA THR A 26 -5.39 3.48 -10.45
C THR A 26 -5.98 4.72 -11.10
N LYS A 27 -5.57 5.01 -12.35
CA LYS A 27 -6.10 6.16 -13.11
C LYS A 27 -7.59 6.03 -13.46
N ASN A 28 -8.02 4.82 -13.85
CA ASN A 28 -9.39 4.46 -14.13
C ASN A 28 -9.62 3.06 -13.58
N GLY A 29 -10.65 2.85 -12.76
CA GLY A 29 -10.93 1.56 -12.15
C GLY A 29 -11.44 1.69 -10.73
N THR A 30 -11.20 0.66 -9.92
CA THR A 30 -11.67 0.59 -8.53
C THR A 30 -10.53 0.34 -7.55
N VAL A 31 -10.71 0.87 -6.35
CA VAL A 31 -9.93 0.52 -5.17
C VAL A 31 -10.91 -0.01 -4.14
N ASP A 32 -10.78 -1.29 -3.81
CA ASP A 32 -11.61 -2.00 -2.86
C ASP A 32 -10.88 -2.13 -1.53
N ILE A 33 -11.52 -1.72 -0.44
CA ILE A 33 -10.99 -1.86 0.92
C ILE A 33 -11.92 -2.77 1.70
N SER A 34 -11.35 -3.77 2.37
CA SER A 34 -12.09 -4.68 3.23
C SER A 34 -11.36 -4.89 4.56
N LEU A 35 -12.16 -5.03 5.62
CA LEU A 35 -11.71 -5.43 6.94
C LEU A 35 -12.37 -6.79 7.25
N PHE A 36 -11.58 -7.75 7.69
CA PHE A 36 -12.05 -9.08 8.02
C PHE A 36 -11.35 -9.60 9.28
N ASN A 37 -11.99 -10.51 10.00
CA ASN A 37 -11.36 -11.18 11.14
C ASN A 37 -10.41 -12.26 10.59
N ILE A 38 -9.18 -12.29 11.09
CA ILE A 38 -8.26 -13.40 10.84
C ILE A 38 -8.50 -14.47 11.90
N ASP A 39 -8.52 -14.06 13.17
CA ASP A 39 -8.81 -14.89 14.34
C ASP A 39 -9.39 -14.03 15.49
N GLU A 40 -9.46 -14.59 16.71
CA GLU A 40 -10.02 -13.91 17.88
C GLU A 40 -9.20 -12.70 18.37
N HIS A 41 -7.95 -12.57 17.92
CA HIS A 41 -7.00 -11.55 18.37
C HIS A 41 -6.44 -10.69 17.24
N SER A 42 -6.79 -11.00 15.99
CA SER A 42 -6.21 -10.38 14.80
C SER A 42 -7.26 -10.02 13.77
N VAL A 43 -7.09 -8.84 13.16
CA VAL A 43 -7.88 -8.41 12.01
C VAL A 43 -6.98 -8.25 10.78
N GLY A 44 -7.54 -8.54 9.62
CA GLY A 44 -6.92 -8.33 8.32
C GLY A 44 -7.54 -7.15 7.61
N ILE A 45 -6.70 -6.31 7.01
CA ILE A 45 -7.11 -5.25 6.09
C ILE A 45 -6.58 -5.63 4.72
N SER A 46 -7.46 -5.64 3.72
CA SER A 46 -7.07 -5.81 2.32
C SER A 46 -7.43 -4.55 1.54
N ILE A 47 -6.44 -4.00 0.84
CA ILE A 47 -6.58 -2.92 -0.13
C ILE A 47 -6.23 -3.52 -1.49
N LYS A 48 -7.20 -3.56 -2.39
CA LYS A 48 -7.03 -4.12 -3.74
C LYS A 48 -7.35 -3.04 -4.76
N ASP A 49 -6.42 -2.79 -5.66
CA ASP A 49 -6.61 -1.85 -6.75
C ASP A 49 -6.65 -2.57 -8.11
N SER A 50 -7.22 -1.89 -9.11
CA SER A 50 -7.25 -2.35 -10.50
C SER A 50 -6.30 -1.54 -11.39
N GLY A 51 -5.26 -0.94 -10.79
CA GLY A 51 -4.30 -0.10 -11.47
C GLY A 51 -3.33 -0.87 -12.35
N VAL A 52 -2.23 -0.21 -12.73
CA VAL A 52 -1.20 -0.79 -13.61
C VAL A 52 -0.47 -2.00 -13.01
N GLY A 53 -0.61 -2.22 -11.71
CA GLY A 53 0.08 -3.27 -10.97
C GLY A 53 1.59 -3.01 -10.83
N ILE A 54 2.28 -4.01 -10.29
CA ILE A 54 3.73 -4.00 -10.07
C ILE A 54 4.34 -5.09 -10.95
N SER A 55 5.47 -4.81 -11.62
CA SER A 55 6.14 -5.83 -12.43
C SER A 55 6.76 -6.92 -11.55
N LYS A 56 6.81 -8.16 -12.05
CA LYS A 56 7.31 -9.31 -11.27
C LYS A 56 8.77 -9.15 -10.89
N GLU A 57 9.54 -8.48 -11.74
CA GLU A 57 10.96 -8.21 -11.57
C GLU A 57 11.21 -7.21 -10.45
N TYR A 58 10.24 -6.36 -10.15
CA TYR A 58 10.34 -5.31 -9.13
C TYR A 58 9.78 -5.75 -7.77
N LEU A 59 8.98 -6.82 -7.70
CA LEU A 59 8.45 -7.37 -6.44
C LEU A 59 9.52 -7.65 -5.36
N PRO A 60 10.72 -8.16 -5.69
CA PRO A 60 11.78 -8.37 -4.69
C PRO A 60 12.26 -7.06 -4.04
N ASP A 61 12.23 -5.97 -4.79
CA ASP A 61 12.77 -4.67 -4.38
C ASP A 61 11.68 -3.70 -3.87
N LEU A 62 10.42 -4.16 -3.80
CA LEU A 62 9.26 -3.32 -3.48
C LEU A 62 9.39 -2.57 -2.15
N PHE A 63 10.08 -3.16 -1.18
CA PHE A 63 10.27 -2.61 0.16
C PHE A 63 11.64 -1.94 0.35
N GLU A 64 12.50 -1.95 -0.68
CA GLU A 64 13.82 -1.31 -0.61
C GLU A 64 13.69 0.22 -0.59
N PRO A 65 14.36 0.89 0.36
CA PRO A 65 14.38 2.35 0.42
C PRO A 65 14.83 3.00 -0.88
N PHE A 66 14.08 4.01 -1.32
CA PHE A 66 14.37 4.86 -2.48
C PHE A 66 14.33 4.17 -3.84
N VAL A 67 13.90 2.91 -3.89
CA VAL A 67 13.70 2.16 -5.12
C VAL A 67 12.28 2.46 -5.63
N GLN A 68 12.13 2.85 -6.89
CA GLN A 68 10.84 3.01 -7.57
C GLN A 68 10.92 2.33 -8.94
N GLN A 69 9.84 1.66 -9.36
CA GLN A 69 9.79 1.06 -10.69
C GLN A 69 9.86 2.19 -11.75
N GLU A 70 10.96 2.29 -12.50
CA GLU A 70 11.08 3.24 -13.62
C GLU A 70 10.14 2.81 -14.74
N MET A 71 8.95 3.41 -14.80
CA MET A 71 8.10 3.36 -15.99
C MET A 71 8.50 4.51 -16.92
N GLY A 72 8.93 4.16 -18.14
CA GLY A 72 9.65 5.03 -19.07
C GLY A 72 9.17 6.47 -19.24
N TYR A 73 10.15 7.37 -19.44
CA TYR A 73 10.05 8.72 -20.01
C TYR A 73 8.83 9.55 -19.59
N SER A 74 8.69 9.82 -18.30
CA SER A 74 8.21 11.09 -17.73
C SER A 74 7.92 10.84 -16.26
N ARG A 75 8.50 11.65 -15.35
CA ARG A 75 8.09 11.67 -13.94
C ARG A 75 6.67 12.23 -13.88
N PRO A 76 5.61 11.46 -13.58
CA PRO A 76 4.27 12.04 -13.47
C PRO A 76 3.89 12.29 -12.00
N PHE A 77 4.63 11.72 -11.03
CA PHE A 77 4.25 11.79 -9.63
C PHE A 77 5.46 11.84 -8.69
N GLU A 78 5.51 12.87 -7.85
CA GLU A 78 6.38 12.94 -6.68
C GLU A 78 5.88 11.93 -5.64
N GLY A 79 6.42 10.71 -5.67
CA GLY A 79 6.30 9.75 -4.58
C GLY A 79 7.58 9.76 -3.76
N MET A 80 7.48 9.70 -2.43
CA MET A 80 8.63 9.92 -1.54
C MET A 80 9.68 8.79 -1.59
N GLY A 81 9.44 7.70 -2.35
CA GLY A 81 10.38 6.58 -2.45
C GLY A 81 10.76 6.03 -1.08
N LEU A 82 9.86 6.16 -0.10
CA LEU A 82 10.14 5.67 1.23
C LEU A 82 9.88 4.17 1.18
N GLY A 83 10.97 3.41 1.00
CA GLY A 83 11.00 2.07 1.56
C GLY A 83 10.59 2.20 3.02
N TYR A 84 9.63 1.36 3.38
CA TYR A 84 8.91 1.40 4.64
C TYR A 84 9.90 1.19 5.80
N ASN A 85 10.50 2.27 6.28
CA ASN A 85 11.15 2.25 7.58
C ASN A 85 10.04 2.40 8.62
N CYS A 86 9.55 1.24 9.07
CA CYS A 86 8.94 1.11 10.39
C CYS A 86 9.97 1.52 11.47
#